data_AF-A0A2Y9QTZ9-F1
#
_entry.id   AF-A0A2Y9QTZ9-F1
#
_cell.length_a   1.000
_cell.length_b   1.000
_cell.length_c   1.000
_cell.angle_alpha   90.00
_cell.angle_beta   90.00
_cell.angle_gamma   90.00
#
_symmetry.space_group_name_H-M   'P 1'
#
loop_
_entity.id
_entity.type
_entity.pdbx_description
1 polymer ?
#
loop_
_entity_poly.entity_id
_entity_poly.type
_entity_poly.pdbx_seq_one_letter_code
_entity_poly.pdbx_strand_id
1 'polypeptide(L)'
;MRWSWQRWQRVTPVPGLPQQKCASCPLRMVLCIATNDSHSLSHLSMKFGASLKSCRPLLENAKKSHVEVVGVSFHIGSGCPDPQAYAQSIADARLVFEMGAELGHRMHILDLGGGFPGVEGAKVRFEEIASVISSALDLYFPEGCGVDILAELGRYYVTSAFTLAINIIAKKEVLLDQPSREEENGFAPKTIVYHLEEGVYGIFSSVLFDNACPTPILQKKPSTEQPLYSSSLWGPAVDGYDCVAEGLWLPQLHVGDWLVFENMGAYTVGVGTLLRGTQACHITYAMSRVAWEALHGQLLPAEQDEDAEGMCKPLSCGWEITDTLCVRPVFTPASIM
;
A
#
# COMPACT_ATOMS: atom_id res chain seq x y z
N MET A 1 -0.83 -15.20 -21.52
CA MET A 1 -0.05 -13.96 -21.32
C MET A 1 1.05 -14.22 -20.30
N ARG A 2 2.32 -14.03 -20.66
CA ARG A 2 3.46 -14.05 -19.73
C ARG A 2 3.82 -12.60 -19.41
N TRP A 3 3.72 -12.23 -18.15
CA TRP A 3 4.18 -10.93 -17.65
C TRP A 3 5.70 -10.98 -17.47
N SER A 4 6.44 -9.98 -17.94
CA SER A 4 7.87 -9.83 -17.67
C SER A 4 8.13 -8.47 -17.04
N TRP A 5 8.87 -8.45 -15.94
CA TRP A 5 9.13 -7.25 -15.14
C TRP A 5 10.55 -6.73 -15.42
N GLN A 6 10.68 -5.44 -15.71
CA GLN A 6 11.98 -4.74 -15.72
C GLN A 6 11.88 -3.44 -14.92
N ARG A 7 12.91 -3.19 -14.10
CA ARG A 7 13.00 -2.02 -13.21
C ARG A 7 13.60 -0.83 -13.97
N TRP A 8 12.87 0.29 -14.00
CA TRP A 8 13.37 1.57 -14.52
C TRP A 8 13.34 2.63 -13.42
N GLN A 9 14.41 3.40 -13.26
CA GLN A 9 14.51 4.48 -12.27
C GLN A 9 13.93 5.78 -12.85
N ARG A 10 12.98 6.41 -12.13
CA ARG A 10 12.50 7.77 -12.42
C ARG A 10 13.55 8.79 -11.97
N VAL A 11 13.90 9.74 -12.83
CA VAL A 11 14.71 10.92 -12.48
C VAL A 11 13.80 12.13 -12.35
N THR A 12 13.66 12.67 -11.14
CA THR A 12 13.01 13.97 -10.89
C THR A 12 14.04 15.10 -11.02
N PRO A 13 13.80 16.18 -11.76
CA PRO A 13 14.73 17.30 -11.81
C PRO A 13 14.72 18.07 -10.48
N VAL A 14 15.89 18.28 -9.90
CA VAL A 14 16.11 19.19 -8.76
C VAL A 14 16.49 20.57 -9.32
N PRO A 15 15.81 21.67 -8.94
CA PRO A 15 16.19 23.01 -9.41
C PRO A 15 17.52 23.47 -8.77
N GLY A 16 18.47 23.94 -9.59
CA GLY A 16 19.64 24.71 -9.10
C GLY A 16 21.04 24.16 -9.41
N LEU A 17 21.18 23.04 -10.10
CA LEU A 17 22.50 22.55 -10.55
C LEU A 17 22.83 23.07 -11.97
N PRO A 18 24.08 23.53 -12.23
CA PRO A 18 24.49 23.93 -13.56
C PRO A 18 24.38 22.74 -14.52
N GLN A 19 23.81 22.98 -15.70
CA GLN A 19 23.70 22.01 -16.78
C GLN A 19 25.10 21.64 -17.31
N GLN A 20 25.75 20.70 -16.64
CA GLN A 20 26.85 19.97 -17.22
C GLN A 20 26.24 19.12 -18.35
N LYS A 21 26.56 19.46 -19.60
CA LYS A 21 26.24 18.63 -20.77
C LYS A 21 26.93 17.28 -20.61
N CYS A 22 26.28 16.34 -19.93
CA CYS A 22 26.63 14.93 -20.02
C CYS A 22 26.36 14.49 -21.46
N ALA A 23 27.44 14.26 -22.21
CA ALA A 23 27.35 13.53 -23.45
C ALA A 23 26.93 12.07 -23.18
N SER A 24 25.96 11.61 -23.96
CA SER A 24 25.65 10.22 -24.34
C SER A 24 24.91 9.29 -23.37
N CYS A 25 23.67 9.62 -23.05
CA CYS A 25 22.54 8.68 -23.21
C CYS A 25 21.36 9.47 -23.78
N PRO A 26 20.71 9.05 -24.89
CA PRO A 26 19.51 9.72 -25.36
C PRO A 26 18.44 9.60 -24.26
N LEU A 27 18.04 10.74 -23.71
CA LEU A 27 17.03 10.80 -22.66
C LEU A 27 15.68 10.40 -23.28
N ARG A 28 15.12 9.29 -22.82
CA ARG A 28 13.80 8.81 -23.19
C ARG A 28 12.78 9.27 -22.16
N MET A 29 11.69 9.87 -22.63
CA MET A 29 10.62 10.37 -21.78
C MET A 29 9.32 9.59 -21.98
N VAL A 30 8.58 9.41 -20.90
CA VAL A 30 7.20 8.93 -20.91
C VAL A 30 6.30 10.10 -20.52
N LEU A 31 5.35 10.45 -21.37
CA LEU A 31 4.45 11.59 -21.15
C LEU A 31 3.32 11.17 -20.20
N CYS A 32 3.27 11.79 -19.02
CA CYS A 32 2.18 11.55 -18.08
C CYS A 32 0.94 12.37 -18.43
N ILE A 33 -0.21 11.71 -18.64
CA ILE A 33 -1.50 12.35 -18.94
C ILE A 33 -2.37 12.44 -17.69
N ALA A 34 -3.20 13.47 -17.63
CA ALA A 34 -4.18 13.65 -16.57
C ALA A 34 -5.30 12.60 -16.69
N THR A 35 -5.76 12.09 -15.56
CA THR A 35 -6.88 11.16 -15.47
C THR A 35 -8.10 11.84 -14.85
N ASN A 36 -9.30 11.31 -15.10
CA ASN A 36 -10.46 11.70 -14.32
C ASN A 36 -10.44 10.96 -12.98
N ASP A 37 -9.88 11.58 -11.94
CA ASP A 37 -9.75 11.00 -10.59
C ASP A 37 -10.73 11.61 -9.58
N SER A 38 -11.83 12.21 -10.06
CA SER A 38 -12.84 12.92 -9.26
C SER A 38 -13.47 12.07 -8.15
N HIS A 39 -13.33 10.75 -8.21
CA HIS A 39 -13.84 9.80 -7.23
C HIS A 39 -12.75 9.06 -6.43
N SER A 40 -11.47 9.30 -6.69
CA SER A 40 -10.36 8.64 -5.97
C SER A 40 -10.20 9.17 -4.55
N LEU A 41 -9.64 8.35 -3.64
CA LEU A 41 -9.31 8.79 -2.27
C LEU A 41 -8.15 9.79 -2.27
N SER A 42 -7.26 9.68 -3.27
CA SER A 42 -6.09 10.54 -3.44
C SER A 42 -6.15 11.26 -4.79
N HIS A 43 -6.63 12.51 -4.81
CA HIS A 43 -6.69 13.33 -6.03
C HIS A 43 -5.29 13.75 -6.52
N LEU A 44 -4.65 12.89 -7.31
CA LEU A 44 -3.32 13.11 -7.89
C LEU A 44 -3.37 13.86 -9.23
N SER A 45 -4.46 13.76 -9.99
CA SER A 45 -4.63 14.36 -11.31
C SER A 45 -4.62 15.90 -11.28
N MET A 46 -5.15 16.50 -10.21
CA MET A 46 -5.11 17.96 -10.03
C MET A 46 -3.67 18.48 -9.82
N LYS A 47 -2.76 17.61 -9.39
CA LYS A 47 -1.35 17.96 -9.14
C LYS A 47 -0.43 17.52 -10.28
N PHE A 48 -0.78 16.46 -11.03
CA PHE A 48 0.09 15.81 -12.00
C PHE A 48 -0.68 15.34 -13.25
N GLY A 49 -0.02 15.41 -14.41
CA GLY A 49 -0.56 14.92 -15.69
C GLY A 49 -0.93 16.05 -16.65
N ALA A 50 -0.61 15.87 -17.93
CA ALA A 50 -0.96 16.80 -18.99
C ALA A 50 -2.39 16.54 -19.48
N SER A 51 -3.17 17.60 -19.67
CA SER A 51 -4.45 17.47 -20.38
C SER A 51 -4.22 17.04 -21.84
N LEU A 52 -5.18 16.36 -22.46
CA LEU A 52 -5.09 15.99 -23.88
C LEU A 52 -4.81 17.20 -24.79
N LYS A 53 -5.39 18.37 -24.47
CA LYS A 53 -5.14 19.63 -25.20
C LYS A 53 -3.68 20.08 -25.11
N SER A 54 -3.02 19.81 -23.99
CA SER A 54 -1.62 20.16 -23.74
C SER A 54 -0.64 19.16 -24.32
N CYS A 55 -1.06 17.92 -24.61
CA CYS A 55 -0.17 16.84 -25.06
C CYS A 55 0.51 17.16 -26.40
N ARG A 56 -0.24 17.63 -27.40
CA ARG A 56 0.35 17.97 -28.71
C ARG A 56 1.43 19.06 -28.62
N PRO A 57 1.20 20.23 -28.00
CA PRO A 57 2.27 21.22 -27.79
C PRO A 57 3.51 20.68 -27.06
N LEU A 58 3.32 19.79 -26.08
CA LEU A 58 4.43 19.15 -25.36
C LEU A 58 5.24 18.23 -26.27
N LEU A 59 4.57 17.41 -27.09
CA LEU A 59 5.22 16.50 -28.04
C LEU A 59 5.96 17.27 -29.14
N GLU A 60 5.40 18.38 -29.63
CA GLU A 60 6.07 19.27 -30.59
C GLU A 60 7.33 19.89 -30.00
N ASN A 61 7.26 20.37 -28.76
CA ASN A 61 8.41 20.93 -28.07
C ASN A 61 9.49 19.87 -27.81
N ALA A 62 9.10 18.66 -27.40
CA ALA A 62 10.04 17.55 -27.25
C ALA A 62 10.76 17.24 -28.57
N LYS A 63 10.05 17.24 -29.69
CA LYS A 63 10.64 17.03 -31.02
C LYS A 63 11.63 18.15 -31.39
N LYS A 64 11.27 19.42 -31.16
CA LYS A 64 12.15 20.60 -31.36
C LYS A 64 13.40 20.55 -30.49
N SER A 65 13.29 19.99 -29.29
CA SER A 65 14.39 19.84 -28.34
C SER A 65 15.18 18.53 -28.50
N HIS A 66 14.91 17.74 -29.54
CA HIS A 66 15.55 16.43 -29.78
C HIS A 66 15.40 15.45 -28.61
N VAL A 67 14.31 15.54 -27.86
CA VAL A 67 13.94 14.61 -26.79
C VAL A 67 13.01 13.54 -27.37
N GLU A 68 13.35 12.28 -27.13
CA GLU A 68 12.56 11.14 -27.59
C GLU A 68 11.45 10.85 -26.57
N VAL A 69 10.19 11.00 -26.97
CA VAL A 69 9.06 10.55 -26.17
C VAL A 69 8.70 9.13 -26.62
N VAL A 70 8.88 8.17 -25.73
CA VAL A 70 8.77 6.73 -26.02
C VAL A 70 7.48 6.12 -25.51
N GLY A 71 6.63 6.88 -24.83
CA GLY A 71 5.41 6.32 -24.25
C GLY A 71 4.53 7.32 -23.55
N VAL A 72 3.45 6.79 -23.00
CA VAL A 72 2.47 7.51 -22.20
C VAL A 72 2.30 6.80 -20.87
N SER A 73 2.15 7.56 -19.79
CA SER A 73 1.77 7.04 -18.47
C SER A 73 0.52 7.76 -17.97
N PHE A 74 -0.22 7.11 -17.08
CA PHE A 74 -1.27 7.77 -16.30
C PHE A 74 -1.35 7.16 -14.90
N HIS A 75 -2.04 7.81 -13.98
CA HIS A 75 -2.18 7.30 -12.61
C HIS A 75 -3.52 7.73 -12.02
N ILE A 76 -4.44 6.78 -11.84
CA ILE A 76 -5.83 7.06 -11.40
C ILE A 76 -5.90 7.37 -9.91
N GLY A 77 -4.91 6.92 -9.15
CA GLY A 77 -4.86 7.09 -7.70
C GLY A 77 -5.49 5.92 -6.94
N SER A 78 -5.20 5.88 -5.66
CA SER A 78 -5.61 4.77 -4.81
C SER A 78 -7.10 4.85 -4.45
N GLY A 79 -7.76 3.70 -4.39
CA GLY A 79 -9.15 3.61 -3.93
C GLY A 79 -10.16 4.25 -4.86
N CYS A 80 -9.86 4.38 -6.16
CA CYS A 80 -10.84 4.81 -7.15
C CYS A 80 -12.01 3.81 -7.21
N PRO A 81 -13.26 4.25 -6.99
CA PRO A 81 -14.43 3.39 -7.00
C PRO A 81 -14.97 3.11 -8.40
N ASP A 82 -14.43 3.76 -9.44
CA ASP A 82 -14.85 3.58 -10.83
C ASP A 82 -13.73 2.92 -11.66
N PRO A 83 -13.84 1.61 -11.96
CA PRO A 83 -12.93 0.92 -12.86
C PRO A 83 -12.84 1.53 -14.27
N GLN A 84 -13.92 2.17 -14.75
CA GLN A 84 -13.97 2.72 -16.12
C GLN A 84 -12.98 3.87 -16.32
N ALA A 85 -12.50 4.49 -15.25
CA ALA A 85 -11.41 5.46 -15.30
C ALA A 85 -10.15 4.87 -15.99
N TYR A 86 -9.87 3.56 -15.83
CA TYR A 86 -8.77 2.89 -16.54
C TYR A 86 -9.04 2.80 -18.03
N ALA A 87 -10.25 2.37 -18.43
CA ALA A 87 -10.61 2.27 -19.83
C ALA A 87 -10.53 3.64 -20.54
N GLN A 88 -11.02 4.70 -19.91
CA GLN A 88 -10.93 6.06 -20.45
C GLN A 88 -9.47 6.53 -20.56
N SER A 89 -8.65 6.27 -19.54
CA SER A 89 -7.24 6.68 -19.56
C SER A 89 -6.43 5.93 -20.63
N ILE A 90 -6.75 4.66 -20.89
CA ILE A 90 -6.17 3.88 -21.98
C ILE A 90 -6.59 4.46 -23.34
N ALA A 91 -7.87 4.82 -23.51
CA ALA A 91 -8.36 5.47 -24.72
C ALA A 91 -7.66 6.83 -24.97
N ASP A 92 -7.51 7.63 -23.93
CA ASP A 92 -6.82 8.92 -23.97
C ASP A 92 -5.32 8.74 -24.32
N ALA A 93 -4.68 7.72 -23.74
CA ALA A 93 -3.31 7.37 -24.08
C ALA A 93 -3.17 7.00 -25.56
N ARG A 94 -4.14 6.26 -26.12
CA ARG A 94 -4.14 5.93 -27.56
C ARG A 94 -4.18 7.17 -28.45
N LEU A 95 -4.99 8.16 -28.11
CA LEU A 95 -5.02 9.44 -28.83
C LEU A 95 -3.65 10.14 -28.79
N VAL A 96 -2.96 10.09 -27.65
CA VAL A 96 -1.62 10.68 -27.50
C VAL A 96 -0.56 9.90 -28.29
N PHE A 97 -0.66 8.57 -28.36
CA PHE A 97 0.19 7.75 -29.24
C PHE A 97 0.03 8.17 -30.71
N GLU A 98 -1.20 8.45 -31.16
CA GLU A 98 -1.48 8.93 -32.52
C GLU A 98 -0.89 10.32 -32.78
N MET A 99 -1.06 11.26 -31.84
CA MET A 99 -0.39 12.56 -31.90
C MET A 99 1.14 12.42 -31.96
N GLY A 100 1.69 11.49 -31.19
CA GLY A 100 3.12 11.17 -31.18
C GLY A 100 3.61 10.66 -32.53
N ALA A 101 2.88 9.72 -33.13
CA ALA A 101 3.20 9.14 -34.43
C ALA A 101 3.19 10.20 -35.56
N GLU A 102 2.19 11.09 -35.59
CA GLU A 102 2.11 12.21 -36.53
C GLU A 102 3.34 13.14 -36.44
N LEU A 103 3.87 13.33 -35.23
CA LEU A 103 5.05 14.16 -34.95
C LEU A 103 6.38 13.38 -35.09
N GLY A 104 6.31 12.10 -35.47
CA GLY A 104 7.46 11.24 -35.69
C GLY A 104 8.14 10.76 -34.41
N HIS A 105 7.40 10.63 -33.30
CA HIS A 105 7.82 9.91 -32.10
C HIS A 105 7.51 8.41 -32.25
N ARG A 106 8.42 7.55 -31.79
CA ARG A 106 8.25 6.09 -31.83
C ARG A 106 7.88 5.57 -30.45
N MET A 107 6.61 5.76 -30.09
CA MET A 107 6.10 5.33 -28.80
C MET A 107 5.86 3.82 -28.78
N HIS A 108 6.32 3.17 -27.72
CA HIS A 108 6.24 1.72 -27.50
C HIS A 108 6.04 1.37 -26.02
N ILE A 109 5.83 2.35 -25.12
CA ILE A 109 5.59 2.11 -23.69
C ILE A 109 4.24 2.70 -23.29
N LEU A 110 3.36 1.88 -22.73
CA LEU A 110 2.18 2.35 -22.00
C LEU A 110 2.31 1.95 -20.54
N ASP A 111 2.35 2.93 -19.64
CA ASP A 111 2.36 2.71 -18.21
C ASP A 111 0.98 3.04 -17.61
N LEU A 112 0.31 2.02 -17.11
CA LEU A 112 -1.03 2.10 -16.53
C LEU A 112 -1.03 2.74 -15.12
N GLY A 113 0.15 3.01 -14.56
CA GLY A 113 0.31 3.51 -13.22
C GLY A 113 -0.14 2.50 -12.17
N GLY A 114 -0.60 3.01 -11.04
CA GLY A 114 -1.00 2.22 -9.88
C GLY A 114 -2.40 2.56 -9.39
N GLY A 115 -2.67 2.25 -8.13
CA GLY A 115 -3.98 2.44 -7.49
C GLY A 115 -4.76 1.14 -7.28
N PHE A 116 -4.17 0.00 -7.64
CA PHE A 116 -4.72 -1.32 -7.42
C PHE A 116 -4.92 -1.63 -5.92
N PRO A 117 -6.07 -2.21 -5.53
CA PRO A 117 -6.37 -2.55 -4.14
C PRO A 117 -5.46 -3.69 -3.66
N GLY A 118 -5.00 -3.63 -2.41
CA GLY A 118 -4.15 -4.67 -1.80
C GLY A 118 -4.82 -5.50 -0.73
N VAL A 119 -6.15 -5.43 -0.62
CA VAL A 119 -6.95 -6.19 0.36
C VAL A 119 -8.18 -6.78 -0.30
N GLU A 120 -8.55 -7.98 0.15
CA GLU A 120 -9.86 -8.56 -0.15
C GLU A 120 -10.96 -7.77 0.59
N GLY A 121 -12.08 -7.49 -0.08
CA GLY A 121 -13.18 -6.69 0.50
C GLY A 121 -13.11 -5.18 0.22
N ALA A 122 -12.16 -4.72 -0.60
CA ALA A 122 -12.23 -3.38 -1.17
C ALA A 122 -13.54 -3.19 -1.97
N LYS A 123 -14.06 -1.95 -2.02
CA LYS A 123 -15.29 -1.60 -2.76
C LYS A 123 -15.25 -2.05 -4.22
N VAL A 124 -14.07 -1.96 -4.82
CA VAL A 124 -13.75 -2.45 -6.16
C VAL A 124 -12.66 -3.49 -6.03
N ARG A 125 -12.85 -4.66 -6.63
CA ARG A 125 -11.88 -5.76 -6.55
C ARG A 125 -10.80 -5.63 -7.63
N PHE A 126 -9.64 -6.21 -7.38
CA PHE A 126 -8.55 -6.20 -8.35
C PHE A 126 -8.95 -6.87 -9.68
N GLU A 127 -9.68 -7.99 -9.63
CA GLU A 127 -10.09 -8.75 -10.82
C GLU A 127 -11.06 -7.95 -11.70
N GLU A 128 -11.90 -7.11 -11.09
CA GLU A 128 -12.81 -6.22 -11.81
C GLU A 128 -12.04 -5.16 -12.59
N ILE A 129 -11.06 -4.52 -11.94
CA ILE A 129 -10.15 -3.56 -12.58
C ILE A 129 -9.37 -4.25 -13.70
N ALA A 130 -8.79 -5.42 -13.44
CA ALA A 130 -8.01 -6.17 -14.42
C ALA A 130 -8.83 -6.56 -15.65
N SER A 131 -10.10 -6.93 -15.47
CA SER A 131 -11.03 -7.25 -16.56
C SER A 131 -11.31 -6.04 -17.47
N VAL A 132 -11.57 -4.87 -16.86
CA VAL A 132 -11.78 -3.61 -17.59
C VAL A 132 -10.53 -3.19 -18.34
N ILE A 133 -9.36 -3.25 -17.68
CA ILE A 133 -8.06 -2.97 -18.31
C ILE A 133 -7.83 -3.90 -19.49
N SER A 134 -8.04 -5.21 -19.33
CA SER A 134 -7.81 -6.20 -20.39
C SER A 134 -8.67 -5.89 -21.62
N SER A 135 -9.96 -5.61 -21.41
CA SER A 135 -10.89 -5.27 -22.48
C SER A 135 -10.50 -3.98 -23.21
N ALA A 136 -10.03 -2.97 -22.48
CA ALA A 136 -9.57 -1.71 -23.07
C ALA A 136 -8.23 -1.89 -23.83
N LEU A 137 -7.30 -2.68 -23.30
CA LEU A 137 -6.05 -3.00 -23.98
C LEU A 137 -6.29 -3.76 -25.28
N ASP A 138 -7.19 -4.74 -25.29
CA ASP A 138 -7.55 -5.49 -26.51
C ASP A 138 -8.10 -4.57 -27.61
N LEU A 139 -8.81 -3.51 -27.23
CA LEU A 139 -9.39 -2.54 -28.16
C LEU A 139 -8.37 -1.51 -28.66
N TYR A 140 -7.56 -0.93 -27.78
CA TYR A 140 -6.72 0.23 -28.10
C TYR A 140 -5.24 -0.12 -28.34
N PHE A 141 -4.75 -1.19 -27.73
CA PHE A 141 -3.36 -1.67 -27.77
C PHE A 141 -3.32 -3.20 -27.95
N PRO A 142 -3.87 -3.74 -29.05
CA PRO A 142 -4.01 -5.18 -29.25
C PRO A 142 -2.65 -5.90 -29.29
N GLU A 143 -2.66 -7.19 -28.98
CA GLU A 143 -1.46 -8.02 -29.00
C GLU A 143 -0.73 -7.91 -30.36
N GLY A 144 0.59 -7.73 -30.31
CA GLY A 144 1.42 -7.57 -31.51
C GLY A 144 1.49 -6.14 -32.06
N CYS A 145 0.82 -5.15 -31.46
CA CYS A 145 0.93 -3.74 -31.88
C CYS A 145 2.30 -3.08 -31.57
N GLY A 146 3.20 -3.79 -30.89
CA GLY A 146 4.56 -3.33 -30.58
C GLY A 146 4.64 -2.37 -29.39
N VAL A 147 3.65 -2.39 -28.50
CA VAL A 147 3.62 -1.60 -27.26
C VAL A 147 3.80 -2.51 -26.05
N ASP A 148 4.78 -2.19 -25.21
CA ASP A 148 5.01 -2.79 -23.90
C ASP A 148 4.08 -2.15 -22.87
N ILE A 149 3.33 -2.98 -22.16
CA ILE A 149 2.39 -2.55 -21.12
C ILE A 149 3.03 -2.73 -19.75
N LEU A 150 3.11 -1.64 -18.99
CA LEU A 150 3.67 -1.58 -17.64
C LEU A 150 2.59 -1.17 -16.62
N ALA A 151 2.81 -1.52 -15.37
CA ALA A 151 1.98 -1.08 -14.25
C ALA A 151 2.82 -0.91 -12.98
N GLU A 152 2.42 0.03 -12.13
CA GLU A 152 3.09 0.42 -10.89
C GLU A 152 2.31 -0.09 -9.67
N LEU A 153 2.47 -1.37 -9.36
CA LEU A 153 1.76 -2.00 -8.25
C LEU A 153 2.48 -1.71 -6.92
N GLY A 154 1.92 -0.78 -6.13
CA GLY A 154 2.37 -0.48 -4.76
C GLY A 154 1.59 -1.31 -3.73
N ARG A 155 0.48 -0.75 -3.24
CA ARG A 155 -0.40 -1.35 -2.21
C ARG A 155 -0.74 -2.80 -2.48
N TYR A 156 -1.05 -3.11 -3.74
CA TYR A 156 -1.39 -4.45 -4.19
C TYR A 156 -0.44 -5.54 -3.67
N TYR A 157 0.88 -5.30 -3.68
CA TYR A 157 1.84 -6.32 -3.27
C TYR A 157 1.99 -6.47 -1.75
N VAL A 158 1.87 -5.36 -1.01
CA VAL A 158 2.40 -5.30 0.36
C VAL A 158 1.34 -5.04 1.41
N THR A 159 0.16 -4.50 1.08
CA THR A 159 -0.83 -4.08 2.09
C THR A 159 -1.17 -5.22 3.05
N SER A 160 -1.61 -6.38 2.55
CA SER A 160 -1.99 -7.54 3.36
C SER A 160 -0.83 -8.35 3.91
N ALA A 161 0.40 -8.10 3.45
CA ALA A 161 1.58 -8.88 3.85
C ALA A 161 2.08 -8.54 5.27
N PHE A 162 1.61 -7.44 5.87
CA PHE A 162 2.04 -7.00 7.19
C PHE A 162 0.88 -6.88 8.16
N THR A 163 1.09 -7.40 9.36
CA THR A 163 0.22 -7.25 10.52
C THR A 163 1.01 -6.53 11.60
N LEU A 164 0.44 -5.46 12.13
CA LEU A 164 1.01 -4.68 13.23
C LEU A 164 0.45 -5.20 14.56
N ALA A 165 1.33 -5.48 15.53
CA ALA A 165 0.95 -5.64 16.92
C ALA A 165 1.50 -4.46 17.72
N ILE A 166 0.67 -3.80 18.52
CA ILE A 166 1.03 -2.61 19.28
C ILE A 166 0.47 -2.64 20.70
N ASN A 167 1.24 -2.10 21.65
CA ASN A 167 0.87 -2.06 23.05
C ASN A 167 0.07 -0.81 23.45
N ILE A 168 -0.83 -0.96 24.41
CA ILE A 168 -1.47 0.17 25.11
C ILE A 168 -0.55 0.64 26.24
N ILE A 169 -0.01 1.85 26.12
CA ILE A 169 0.92 2.43 27.10
C ILE A 169 0.24 3.28 28.17
N ALA A 170 -0.93 3.84 27.87
CA ALA A 170 -1.71 4.58 28.85
C ALA A 170 -3.20 4.46 28.57
N LYS A 171 -3.99 4.65 29.64
CA LYS A 171 -5.45 4.61 29.60
C LYS A 171 -5.99 5.77 30.42
N LYS A 172 -7.01 6.45 29.90
CA LYS A 172 -7.76 7.50 30.59
C LYS A 172 -9.25 7.26 30.45
N GLU A 173 -9.97 7.26 31.56
CA GLU A 173 -11.44 7.23 31.54
C GLU A 173 -11.96 8.67 31.64
N VAL A 174 -12.86 9.04 30.73
CA VAL A 174 -13.50 10.36 30.67
C VAL A 174 -14.98 10.16 30.95
N LEU A 175 -15.44 10.72 32.07
CA LEU A 175 -16.87 10.78 32.38
C LEU A 175 -17.50 11.87 31.51
N LEU A 176 -18.61 11.55 30.86
CA LEU A 176 -19.36 12.55 30.11
C LEU A 176 -20.22 13.35 31.08
N ASP A 177 -19.96 14.66 31.18
CA ASP A 177 -20.76 15.61 31.96
C ASP A 177 -22.09 15.89 31.23
N GLN A 178 -22.99 14.91 31.21
CA GLN A 178 -24.40 15.12 30.83
C GLN A 178 -25.31 14.33 31.77
N PRO A 179 -25.99 15.00 32.71
CA PRO A 179 -27.15 14.43 33.39
C PRO A 179 -28.37 14.65 32.48
N SER A 180 -28.48 13.89 31.40
CA SER A 180 -29.74 13.79 30.66
C SER A 180 -30.62 12.74 31.34
N ARG A 181 -31.82 13.19 31.69
CA ARG A 181 -32.85 12.49 32.45
C ARG A 181 -33.11 11.06 31.96
N GLU A 182 -33.31 10.18 32.95
CA GLU A 182 -33.88 8.83 32.85
C GLU A 182 -32.97 7.76 32.23
N GLU A 183 -31.96 7.32 32.98
CA GLU A 183 -31.37 5.99 32.77
C GLU A 183 -31.47 5.16 34.06
N GLU A 184 -32.38 4.19 34.04
CA GLU A 184 -32.72 3.25 35.10
C GLU A 184 -31.64 2.17 35.33
N ASN A 185 -30.40 2.43 34.92
CA ASN A 185 -29.34 1.42 34.91
C ASN A 185 -27.96 1.98 35.32
N GLY A 186 -27.90 2.80 36.38
CA GLY A 186 -26.77 2.93 37.33
C GLY A 186 -25.33 3.24 36.84
N PHE A 187 -25.04 3.31 35.55
CA PHE A 187 -23.71 3.53 35.00
C PHE A 187 -23.68 4.84 34.21
N ALA A 188 -22.94 5.83 34.73
CA ALA A 188 -22.69 7.05 33.98
C ALA A 188 -22.00 6.73 32.64
N PRO A 189 -22.40 7.34 31.51
CA PRO A 189 -21.77 7.11 30.23
C PRO A 189 -20.32 7.57 30.29
N LYS A 190 -19.39 6.62 30.14
CA LYS A 190 -17.95 6.85 30.17
C LYS A 190 -17.33 6.55 28.80
N THR A 191 -16.43 7.41 28.36
CA THR A 191 -15.58 7.18 27.18
C THR A 191 -14.17 6.81 27.63
N ILE A 192 -13.56 5.84 26.97
CA ILE A 192 -12.20 5.38 27.31
C ILE A 192 -11.22 5.79 26.23
N VAL A 193 -10.16 6.47 26.62
CA VAL A 193 -9.07 6.90 25.75
C VAL A 193 -7.87 6.00 26.00
N TYR A 194 -7.38 5.33 24.96
CA TYR A 194 -6.19 4.49 25.00
C TYR A 194 -5.06 5.16 24.20
N HIS A 195 -3.88 5.25 24.81
CA HIS A 195 -2.68 5.73 24.15
C HIS A 195 -1.80 4.55 23.72
N LEU A 196 -1.29 4.62 22.50
CA LEU A 196 -0.46 3.62 21.85
C LEU A 196 1.00 4.09 21.76
N GLU A 197 1.90 3.14 21.54
CA GLU A 197 3.34 3.42 21.35
C GLU A 197 3.65 4.21 20.07
N GLU A 198 2.78 4.13 19.08
CA GLU A 198 2.91 4.71 17.75
C GLU A 198 1.60 5.38 17.35
N GLY A 199 1.72 6.37 16.47
CA GLY A 199 0.63 7.25 16.09
C GLY A 199 0.60 7.53 14.59
N VAL A 200 -0.20 8.54 14.21
CA VAL A 200 -0.38 8.95 12.81
C VAL A 200 0.87 9.59 12.22
N TYR A 201 1.80 10.06 13.05
CA TYR A 201 3.12 10.53 12.61
C TYR A 201 4.14 9.41 12.42
N GLY A 202 3.77 8.19 12.79
CA GLY A 202 4.57 6.98 12.69
C GLY A 202 3.90 5.95 11.79
N ILE A 203 3.70 4.73 12.33
CA ILE A 203 3.18 3.61 11.54
C ILE A 203 1.74 3.77 11.05
N PHE A 204 0.94 4.63 11.70
CA PHE A 204 -0.43 4.94 11.29
C PHE A 204 -0.52 6.14 10.34
N SER A 205 0.56 6.51 9.65
CA SER A 205 0.55 7.62 8.68
C SER A 205 -0.48 7.46 7.57
N SER A 206 -0.81 6.23 7.20
CA SER A 206 -1.88 5.94 6.23
C SER A 206 -3.24 6.53 6.65
N VAL A 207 -3.52 6.67 7.96
CA VAL A 207 -4.78 7.25 8.46
C VAL A 207 -4.96 8.70 7.97
N LEU A 208 -3.87 9.48 7.91
CA LEU A 208 -3.90 10.87 7.44
C LEU A 208 -4.20 11.00 5.95
N PHE A 209 -3.84 9.98 5.15
CA PHE A 209 -3.87 10.04 3.69
C PHE A 209 -5.04 9.25 3.08
N ASP A 210 -5.42 8.14 3.69
CA ASP A 210 -6.43 7.22 3.16
C ASP A 210 -7.81 7.42 3.82
N ASN A 211 -7.90 8.23 4.89
CA ASN A 211 -9.12 8.47 5.69
C ASN A 211 -9.82 7.18 6.17
N ALA A 212 -9.10 6.07 6.21
CA ALA A 212 -9.61 4.78 6.65
C ALA A 212 -9.24 4.59 8.12
N CYS A 213 -10.27 4.44 8.97
CA CYS A 213 -10.08 4.14 10.39
C CYS A 213 -9.66 2.67 10.54
N PRO A 214 -8.45 2.38 11.04
CA PRO A 214 -8.00 1.01 11.21
C PRO A 214 -8.80 0.36 12.35
N THR A 215 -9.33 -0.84 12.10
CA THR A 215 -10.11 -1.57 13.11
C THR A 215 -9.18 -2.49 13.90
N PRO A 216 -9.05 -2.32 15.23
CA PRO A 216 -8.20 -3.19 16.03
C PRO A 216 -8.84 -4.57 16.19
N ILE A 217 -8.01 -5.61 16.05
CA ILE A 217 -8.32 -6.99 16.40
C ILE A 217 -7.79 -7.24 17.80
N LEU A 218 -8.66 -7.75 18.66
CA LEU A 218 -8.32 -8.07 20.05
C LEU A 218 -7.76 -9.49 20.12
N GLN A 219 -6.60 -9.64 20.76
CA GLN A 219 -5.96 -10.95 20.95
C GLN A 219 -6.87 -11.93 21.73
N LYS A 220 -7.60 -11.41 22.72
CA LYS A 220 -8.63 -12.15 23.45
C LYS A 220 -9.98 -11.77 22.87
N LYS A 221 -10.68 -12.75 22.29
CA LYS A 221 -12.08 -12.55 21.88
C LYS A 221 -12.89 -12.16 23.12
N PRO A 222 -13.59 -11.02 23.11
CA PRO A 222 -14.47 -10.67 24.22
C PRO A 222 -15.53 -11.77 24.36
N SER A 223 -15.81 -12.19 25.59
CA SER A 223 -16.98 -13.02 25.85
C SER A 223 -18.23 -12.23 25.48
N THR A 224 -19.26 -12.90 24.96
CA THR A 224 -20.52 -12.26 24.50
C THR A 224 -21.22 -11.43 25.57
N GLU A 225 -20.85 -11.60 26.84
CA GLU A 225 -21.42 -10.92 28.01
C GLU A 225 -20.61 -9.71 28.49
N GLN A 226 -19.47 -9.37 27.85
CA GLN A 226 -18.66 -8.23 28.29
C GLN A 226 -19.25 -6.89 27.81
N PRO A 227 -19.35 -5.88 28.70
CA PRO A 227 -19.80 -4.55 28.31
C PRO A 227 -18.79 -3.89 27.37
N LEU A 228 -19.31 -3.24 26.33
CA LEU A 228 -18.54 -2.41 25.40
C LEU A 228 -18.63 -0.94 25.79
N TYR A 229 -17.55 -0.21 25.58
CA TYR A 229 -17.44 1.21 25.88
C TYR A 229 -17.04 1.97 24.63
N SER A 230 -17.61 3.17 24.46
CA SER A 230 -17.12 4.14 23.48
C SER A 230 -15.66 4.44 23.76
N SER A 231 -14.81 4.24 22.76
CA SER A 231 -13.36 4.25 22.90
C SER A 231 -12.68 4.97 21.74
N SER A 232 -11.51 5.56 22.03
CA SER A 232 -10.62 6.15 21.03
C SER A 232 -9.17 5.75 21.26
N LEU A 233 -8.41 5.66 20.17
CA LEU A 233 -7.00 5.28 20.12
C LEU A 233 -6.17 6.48 19.67
N TRP A 234 -5.16 6.81 20.46
CA TRP A 234 -4.30 7.97 20.25
C TRP A 234 -2.85 7.55 20.21
N GLY A 235 -2.05 8.21 19.39
CA GLY A 235 -0.61 8.02 19.41
C GLY A 235 0.07 8.73 20.60
N PRO A 236 1.40 8.68 20.64
CA PRO A 236 2.20 9.24 21.73
C PRO A 236 2.45 10.75 21.62
N ALA A 237 2.13 11.39 20.49
CA ALA A 237 2.33 12.83 20.33
C ALA A 237 1.33 13.60 21.19
N VAL A 238 1.78 14.72 21.75
CA VAL A 238 0.97 15.57 22.64
C VAL A 238 0.28 16.65 21.81
N ASP A 239 -0.46 16.23 20.79
CA ASP A 239 -1.32 17.10 20.00
C ASP A 239 -2.69 16.42 19.77
N GLY A 240 -3.69 17.24 19.43
CA GLY A 240 -5.05 16.74 19.19
C GLY A 240 -5.25 16.11 17.81
N TYR A 241 -4.18 15.99 17.00
CA TYR A 241 -4.23 15.44 15.65
C TYR A 241 -3.68 14.01 15.58
N ASP A 242 -2.94 13.55 16.60
CA ASP A 242 -2.45 12.17 16.73
C ASP A 242 -3.54 11.18 17.15
N CYS A 243 -4.67 11.25 16.46
CA CYS A 243 -5.81 10.36 16.64
C CYS A 243 -5.76 9.26 15.58
N VAL A 244 -5.57 8.01 16.05
CA VAL A 244 -5.50 6.83 15.18
C VAL A 244 -6.90 6.33 14.83
N ALA A 245 -7.80 6.29 15.81
CA ALA A 245 -9.17 5.82 15.63
C ALA A 245 -10.12 6.41 16.68
N GLU A 246 -11.32 6.80 16.26
CA GLU A 246 -12.39 7.32 17.11
C GLU A 246 -13.69 6.56 16.88
N GLY A 247 -14.59 6.59 17.88
CA GLY A 247 -15.92 5.97 17.78
C GLY A 247 -15.92 4.44 17.82
N LEU A 248 -14.87 3.83 18.38
CA LEU A 248 -14.77 2.39 18.53
C LEU A 248 -15.60 1.90 19.71
N TRP A 249 -16.19 0.71 19.58
CA TRP A 249 -16.85 0.02 20.69
C TRP A 249 -15.99 -1.15 21.14
N LEU A 250 -15.23 -0.95 22.21
CA LEU A 250 -14.26 -1.91 22.72
C LEU A 250 -14.64 -2.37 24.14
N PRO A 251 -14.35 -3.64 24.51
CA PRO A 251 -14.39 -4.03 25.92
C PRO A 251 -13.38 -3.20 26.71
N GLN A 252 -13.46 -3.26 28.04
CA GLN A 252 -12.47 -2.59 28.87
C GLN A 252 -11.09 -3.26 28.71
N LEU A 253 -10.15 -2.52 28.10
CA LEU A 253 -8.75 -2.90 27.94
C LEU A 253 -7.89 -2.25 29.04
N HIS A 254 -6.67 -2.76 29.21
CA HIS A 254 -5.71 -2.33 30.22
C HIS A 254 -4.36 -1.95 29.59
N VAL A 255 -3.58 -1.16 30.33
CA VAL A 255 -2.19 -0.89 29.98
C VAL A 255 -1.42 -2.22 29.93
N GLY A 256 -0.65 -2.42 28.87
CA GLY A 256 0.03 -3.68 28.60
C GLY A 256 -0.76 -4.65 27.70
N ASP A 257 -2.05 -4.42 27.44
CA ASP A 257 -2.79 -5.21 26.44
C ASP A 257 -2.29 -4.88 25.02
N TRP A 258 -2.37 -5.88 24.14
CA TRP A 258 -1.95 -5.78 22.74
C TRP A 258 -3.15 -5.65 21.81
N LEU A 259 -3.02 -4.72 20.86
CA LEU A 259 -3.92 -4.54 19.73
C LEU A 259 -3.23 -5.02 18.45
N VAL A 260 -3.98 -5.72 17.61
CA VAL A 260 -3.49 -6.22 16.33
C VAL A 260 -4.21 -5.50 15.20
N PHE A 261 -3.47 -5.02 14.20
CA PHE A 261 -4.00 -4.37 13.01
C PHE A 261 -3.49 -5.12 11.78
N GLU A 262 -4.40 -5.76 11.06
CA GLU A 262 -4.10 -6.37 9.76
C GLU A 262 -3.99 -5.30 8.67
N ASN A 263 -3.44 -5.69 7.51
CA ASN A 263 -3.36 -4.85 6.32
C ASN A 263 -2.50 -3.58 6.49
N MET A 264 -1.44 -3.66 7.30
CA MET A 264 -0.59 -2.53 7.69
C MET A 264 0.74 -2.47 6.92
N GLY A 265 0.78 -2.93 5.66
CA GLY A 265 2.04 -3.01 4.90
C GLY A 265 2.35 -1.87 3.94
N ALA A 266 1.35 -1.11 3.48
CA ALA A 266 1.56 -0.04 2.52
C ALA A 266 1.45 1.34 3.17
N TYR A 267 2.47 2.20 2.95
CA TYR A 267 2.53 3.57 3.47
C TYR A 267 2.46 3.68 5.00
N THR A 268 3.08 2.71 5.68
CA THR A 268 3.16 2.60 7.14
C THR A 268 4.62 2.73 7.59
N VAL A 269 5.39 1.65 7.49
CA VAL A 269 6.82 1.60 7.84
C VAL A 269 7.62 2.52 6.91
N GLY A 270 8.45 3.39 7.49
CA GLY A 270 9.40 4.25 6.75
C GLY A 270 8.84 5.59 6.26
N VAL A 271 7.55 5.86 6.44
CA VAL A 271 6.94 7.18 6.18
C VAL A 271 6.95 8.06 7.44
N GLY A 272 7.06 7.45 8.62
CA GLY A 272 7.07 8.15 9.90
C GLY A 272 8.35 8.93 10.18
N THR A 273 8.19 10.13 10.75
CA THR A 273 9.31 10.84 11.37
C THR A 273 9.53 10.22 12.74
N LEU A 274 10.77 9.86 13.09
CA LEU A 274 11.13 9.42 14.45
C LEU A 274 10.96 10.59 15.44
N LEU A 275 9.71 10.90 15.79
CA LEU A 275 9.40 11.80 16.88
C LEU A 275 9.81 11.10 18.17
N ARG A 276 10.80 11.68 18.85
CA ARG A 276 11.18 11.33 20.24
C ARG A 276 11.93 10.01 20.40
N GLY A 277 12.86 9.68 19.49
CA GLY A 277 13.85 8.60 19.72
C GLY A 277 13.24 7.21 19.90
N THR A 278 12.00 7.01 19.44
CA THR A 278 11.35 5.71 19.39
C THR A 278 12.18 4.76 18.54
N GLN A 279 12.36 3.53 19.02
CA GLN A 279 13.10 2.51 18.30
C GLN A 279 12.28 2.12 17.07
N ALA A 280 12.94 1.99 15.91
CA ALA A 280 12.24 1.55 14.69
C ALA A 280 11.47 0.25 14.97
N CYS A 281 10.20 0.20 14.55
CA CYS A 281 9.36 -0.99 14.69
C CYS A 281 10.10 -2.23 14.18
N HIS A 282 10.22 -3.26 15.01
CA HIS A 282 10.90 -4.49 14.65
C HIS A 282 10.06 -5.28 13.65
N ILE A 283 10.62 -5.56 12.48
CA ILE A 283 9.94 -6.32 11.42
C ILE A 283 10.47 -7.74 11.40
N THR A 284 9.57 -8.69 11.65
CA THR A 284 9.86 -10.12 11.50
C THR A 284 9.27 -10.60 10.18
N TYR A 285 10.12 -11.04 9.25
CA TYR A 285 9.68 -11.68 8.01
C TYR A 285 9.48 -13.18 8.25
N ALA A 286 8.39 -13.72 7.73
CA ALA A 286 8.11 -15.14 7.72
C ALA A 286 7.71 -15.57 6.30
N MET A 287 8.09 -16.78 5.93
CA MET A 287 7.72 -17.39 4.66
C MET A 287 7.44 -18.87 4.89
N SER A 288 6.31 -19.37 4.40
CA SER A 288 6.03 -20.80 4.46
C SER A 288 6.97 -21.56 3.54
N ARG A 289 7.26 -22.81 3.86
CA ARG A 289 8.07 -23.68 3.02
C ARG A 289 7.49 -23.81 1.60
N VAL A 290 6.17 -23.91 1.49
CA VAL A 290 5.46 -24.00 0.21
C VAL A 290 5.69 -22.74 -0.64
N ALA A 291 5.63 -21.55 -0.03
CA ALA A 291 5.90 -20.29 -0.73
C ALA A 291 7.38 -20.18 -1.16
N TRP A 292 8.31 -20.61 -0.30
CA TRP A 292 9.74 -20.65 -0.62
C TRP A 292 10.04 -21.57 -1.81
N GLU A 293 9.50 -22.78 -1.80
CA GLU A 293 9.68 -23.75 -2.90
C GLU A 293 9.07 -23.24 -4.21
N ALA A 294 7.89 -22.60 -4.16
CA ALA A 294 7.26 -21.99 -5.32
C ALA A 294 8.10 -20.85 -5.92
N LEU A 295 8.73 -20.02 -5.09
CA LEU A 295 9.64 -18.95 -5.54
C LEU A 295 10.93 -19.55 -6.12
N HIS A 296 11.53 -20.51 -5.43
CA HIS A 296 12.78 -21.14 -5.85
C HIS A 296 12.65 -21.85 -7.20
N GLY A 297 11.53 -22.55 -7.45
CA GLY A 297 11.25 -23.21 -8.72
C GLY A 297 11.00 -22.26 -9.90
N GLN A 298 10.71 -20.98 -9.63
CA GLN A 298 10.50 -19.96 -10.68
C GLN A 298 11.74 -19.08 -10.92
N LEU A 299 12.59 -18.89 -9.91
CA LEU A 299 13.72 -17.95 -9.94
C LEU A 299 15.04 -18.59 -10.34
N LEU A 300 15.20 -19.90 -10.23
CA LEU A 300 16.42 -20.60 -10.63
C LEU A 300 16.13 -21.53 -11.83
N PRO A 301 16.91 -21.45 -12.92
CA PRO A 301 16.92 -22.53 -13.89
C PRO A 301 17.30 -23.81 -13.14
N ALA A 302 16.60 -24.92 -13.43
CA ALA A 302 16.95 -26.22 -12.88
C ALA A 302 18.46 -26.45 -13.09
N GLU A 303 19.22 -26.48 -12.00
CA GLU A 303 20.62 -26.89 -12.08
C GLU A 303 20.58 -28.31 -12.66
N GLN A 304 21.27 -28.50 -13.79
CA GLN A 304 21.56 -29.84 -14.25
C GLN A 304 22.46 -30.44 -13.18
N ASP A 305 21.97 -31.48 -12.49
CA ASP A 305 22.77 -32.36 -11.64
C ASP A 305 23.94 -32.89 -12.48
N GLU A 306 25.09 -32.23 -12.42
CA GLU A 306 26.38 -32.88 -12.64
C GLU A 306 26.97 -33.20 -11.28
N ASP A 307 26.99 -34.50 -10.99
CA ASP A 307 27.82 -35.23 -10.03
C ASP A 307 28.77 -34.36 -9.17
N ALA A 308 28.35 -34.06 -7.95
CA ALA A 308 29.25 -33.68 -6.87
C ALA A 308 28.83 -34.36 -5.57
N GLU A 309 29.22 -35.63 -5.44
CA GLU A 309 29.44 -36.27 -4.16
C GLU A 309 30.34 -35.38 -3.27
N GLY A 310 29.82 -35.02 -2.09
CA GLY A 310 30.64 -34.57 -0.98
C GLY A 310 30.79 -33.06 -0.79
N MET A 311 29.75 -32.38 -0.31
CA MET A 311 29.95 -31.20 0.56
C MET A 311 28.75 -31.04 1.50
N CYS A 312 29.04 -30.90 2.80
CA CYS A 312 28.07 -30.83 3.89
C CYS A 312 26.96 -29.81 3.63
N LYS A 313 25.70 -30.27 3.71
CA LYS A 313 24.53 -29.40 3.85
C LYS A 313 24.66 -28.60 5.15
N PRO A 314 24.45 -27.26 5.16
CA PRO A 314 24.38 -26.52 6.39
C PRO A 314 23.16 -27.00 7.17
N LEU A 315 23.36 -27.34 8.45
CA LEU A 315 22.29 -27.64 9.39
C LEU A 315 21.37 -26.42 9.49
N SER A 316 20.22 -26.50 8.83
CA SER A 316 19.08 -25.62 9.05
C SER A 316 18.67 -25.74 10.51
N CYS A 317 18.99 -24.73 11.32
CA CYS A 317 18.31 -24.50 12.60
C CYS A 317 16.95 -23.84 12.35
N GLY A 318 16.11 -24.47 11.54
CA GLY A 318 14.69 -24.16 11.44
C GLY A 318 13.96 -24.98 12.48
N TRP A 319 13.29 -24.33 13.43
CA TRP A 319 12.38 -25.02 14.32
C TRP A 319 11.22 -25.57 13.47
N GLU A 320 11.20 -26.89 13.28
CA GLU A 320 10.05 -27.59 12.70
C GLU A 320 8.90 -27.55 13.71
N ILE A 321 7.81 -26.87 13.35
CA ILE A 321 6.52 -27.11 13.96
C ILE A 321 5.78 -28.04 13.00
N THR A 322 5.75 -29.33 13.33
CA THR A 322 4.91 -30.31 12.65
C THR A 322 3.46 -30.09 13.05
N ASP A 323 2.59 -29.85 12.06
CA ASP A 323 1.15 -29.79 12.21
C ASP A 323 0.59 -31.14 12.70
N THR A 324 0.36 -31.30 14.00
CA THR A 324 -0.88 -31.88 14.56
C THR A 324 -0.90 -31.70 16.08
N LEU A 325 -1.77 -30.80 16.56
CA LEU A 325 -2.67 -30.97 17.71
C LEU A 325 -3.15 -29.59 18.18
N CYS A 326 -4.46 -29.35 18.02
CA CYS A 326 -5.19 -28.30 18.70
C CYS A 326 -5.04 -28.43 20.22
N VAL A 327 -4.12 -27.68 20.84
CA VAL A 327 -4.15 -27.40 22.28
C VAL A 327 -3.70 -25.95 22.51
N ARG A 328 -4.57 -25.16 23.15
CA ARG A 328 -4.26 -23.79 23.60
C ARG A 328 -3.09 -23.82 24.60
N PRO A 329 -2.11 -22.90 24.54
CA PRO A 329 -1.09 -22.82 25.57
C PRO A 329 -1.73 -22.33 26.89
N VAL A 330 -1.67 -23.18 27.91
CA VAL A 330 -1.89 -22.82 29.30
C VAL A 330 -0.55 -22.32 29.83
N PHE A 331 -0.44 -21.02 30.10
CA PHE A 331 0.72 -20.46 30.79
C PHE A 331 0.59 -20.70 32.30
N THR A 332 1.47 -21.54 32.85
CA THR A 332 1.70 -21.64 34.29
C THR A 332 2.42 -20.38 34.80
N PRO A 333 2.05 -19.82 35.96
CA PRO A 333 2.72 -18.65 36.53
C PRO A 333 4.13 -19.02 37.02
N ALA A 334 5.11 -18.20 36.66
CA ALA A 334 6.44 -18.26 37.26
C ALA A 334 6.34 -17.91 38.75
N SER A 335 6.74 -18.86 39.61
CA SER A 335 6.96 -18.59 41.02
C SER A 335 8.27 -17.84 41.20
N ILE A 336 8.18 -16.81 42.03
CA ILE A 336 9.28 -16.04 42.60
C ILE A 336 10.14 -16.98 43.45
N MET A 337 11.47 -16.89 43.28
CA MET A 337 12.42 -17.03 44.37
C MET A 337 13.50 -15.96 44.22
#